data_AF-A0A6A5S0K8-F1
#
_entry.id   AF-A0A6A5S0K8-F1
#
_cell.length_a   1.000
_cell.length_b   1.000
_cell.length_c   1.000
_cell.angle_alpha   90.00
_cell.angle_beta   90.00
_cell.angle_gamma   90.00
#
_symmetry.space_group_name_H-M   'P 1'
#
loop_
_entity.id
_entity.type
_entity.pdbx_description
1 polymer ?
#
loop_
_entity_poly.entity_id
_entity_poly.type
_entity_poly.pdbx_seq_one_letter_code
_entity_poly.pdbx_strand_id
1 'polypeptide(L)'
;TARTPSLKRARLPSNAIISKRPLLHAALPSPFASAEKPKVLYITRTSPFIPTCKRIRALLAQTQRRAAQSASEVRGRGRGSRGRGRGQLEANGRLSAADVEASIAEGAGRARGKRETGGGGEEVYLKATGRAIPRALELGVKFQGEDDCRVRVEMGRVQAIDDVEMQPSPDGEPEDEGEDMPETRIRVLSTVTVSIGL
;
A
#
# COMPACT_ATOMS: atom_id res chain seq x y z
N THR A 1 13.07 -10.50 -22.07
CA THR A 1 13.16 -11.76 -21.30
C THR A 1 11.95 -12.60 -21.62
N ALA A 2 12.14 -13.80 -22.18
CA ALA A 2 11.05 -14.68 -22.58
C ALA A 2 10.33 -15.24 -21.35
N ARG A 3 9.01 -15.06 -21.27
CA ARG A 3 8.18 -15.55 -20.16
C ARG A 3 7.90 -17.04 -20.39
N THR A 4 8.48 -17.90 -19.56
CA THR A 4 8.22 -19.34 -19.58
C THR A 4 6.71 -19.59 -19.44
N PRO A 5 6.08 -20.42 -20.28
CA PRO A 5 4.65 -20.71 -20.16
C PRO A 5 4.37 -21.35 -18.80
N SER A 6 3.35 -20.86 -18.10
CA SER A 6 2.95 -21.44 -16.82
C SER A 6 2.40 -22.84 -17.05
N LEU A 7 3.12 -23.86 -16.58
CA LEU A 7 2.64 -25.23 -16.59
C LEU A 7 1.35 -25.31 -15.77
N LYS A 8 0.28 -25.80 -16.40
CA LYS A 8 -0.96 -26.12 -15.68
C LYS A 8 -0.61 -27.21 -14.67
N ARG A 9 -0.93 -26.97 -13.40
CA ARG A 9 -0.67 -27.93 -12.33
C ARG A 9 -1.58 -29.15 -12.53
N ALA A 10 -1.07 -30.34 -12.23
CA ALA A 10 -1.86 -31.57 -12.27
C ALA A 10 -3.14 -31.43 -11.43
N ARG A 11 -4.20 -32.12 -11.86
CA ARG A 11 -5.43 -32.19 -11.06
C ARG A 11 -5.14 -33.01 -9.81
N LEU A 12 -5.73 -32.59 -8.70
CA LEU A 12 -5.73 -33.40 -7.49
C LEU A 12 -6.73 -34.55 -7.67
N PRO A 13 -6.51 -35.69 -6.98
CA PRO A 13 -7.44 -36.80 -7.01
C PRO A 13 -8.77 -36.40 -6.36
N SER A 14 -9.83 -37.16 -6.63
CA SER A 14 -11.19 -36.82 -6.19
C SER A 14 -11.38 -36.84 -4.67
N ASN A 15 -10.57 -37.63 -3.96
CA ASN A 15 -10.56 -37.73 -2.51
C ASN A 15 -9.67 -36.68 -1.81
N ALA A 16 -9.02 -35.77 -2.56
CA ALA A 16 -8.22 -34.70 -1.96
C ALA A 16 -9.08 -33.47 -1.61
N ILE A 17 -8.92 -33.00 -0.37
CA ILE A 17 -9.50 -31.75 0.14
C ILE A 17 -8.41 -30.70 0.30
N ILE A 18 -8.70 -29.49 -0.18
CA ILE A 18 -7.80 -28.34 -0.03
C ILE A 18 -8.21 -27.53 1.19
N SER A 19 -7.36 -27.54 2.22
CA SER A 19 -7.48 -26.65 3.37
C SER A 19 -6.66 -25.37 3.13
N LYS A 20 -7.30 -24.20 3.26
CA LYS A 20 -6.69 -22.93 2.86
C LYS A 20 -5.99 -22.26 4.02
N ARG A 21 -4.70 -21.95 3.88
CA ARG A 21 -4.00 -21.15 4.90
C ARG A 21 -4.39 -19.67 4.80
N PRO A 22 -4.49 -18.96 5.94
CA PRO A 22 -4.73 -17.51 5.94
C PRO A 22 -3.58 -16.74 5.27
N LEU A 23 -3.93 -15.66 4.58
CA LEU A 23 -2.93 -14.70 4.09
C LEU A 23 -2.52 -13.78 5.24
N LEU A 24 -1.29 -13.94 5.74
CA LEU A 24 -0.74 -13.05 6.75
C LEU A 24 -0.48 -11.66 6.15
N HIS A 25 -0.80 -10.63 6.93
CA HIS A 25 -0.56 -9.25 6.56
C HIS A 25 0.16 -8.49 7.70
N ALA A 26 0.89 -7.43 7.34
CA ALA A 26 1.56 -6.60 8.33
C ALA A 26 0.56 -5.98 9.33
N ALA A 27 1.02 -5.73 10.54
CA ALA A 27 0.26 -5.01 11.56
C ALA A 27 -0.10 -3.60 11.06
N LEU A 28 -1.33 -3.16 11.33
CA LEU A 28 -1.79 -1.84 10.92
C LEU A 28 -1.06 -0.77 11.75
N PRO A 29 -0.43 0.23 11.13
CA PRO A 29 0.16 1.32 11.89
C PRO A 29 -0.93 2.17 12.54
N SER A 30 -0.58 2.83 13.65
CA SER A 30 -1.46 3.82 14.29
C SER A 30 -1.86 4.91 13.28
N PRO A 31 -3.11 5.43 13.32
CA PRO A 31 -3.53 6.55 12.48
C PRO A 31 -2.63 7.80 12.57
N PHE A 32 -1.94 7.96 13.71
CA PHE A 32 -1.04 9.08 13.99
C PHE A 32 0.41 8.81 13.58
N ALA A 33 0.76 7.59 13.15
CA ALA A 33 2.11 7.22 12.74
C ALA A 33 2.59 8.06 11.56
N SER A 34 3.87 8.46 11.57
CA SER A 34 4.54 9.30 10.56
C SER A 34 4.33 8.82 9.11
N ALA A 35 4.59 9.70 8.14
CA ALA A 35 4.51 9.42 6.70
C ALA A 35 5.41 8.23 6.25
N GLU A 36 6.42 7.88 7.04
CA GLU A 36 7.24 6.67 6.83
C GLU A 36 6.43 5.36 6.94
N LYS A 37 5.35 5.35 7.72
CA LYS A 37 4.50 4.17 7.91
C LYS A 37 3.24 4.29 7.02
N PRO A 38 3.05 3.39 6.05
CA PRO A 38 1.94 3.51 5.10
C PRO A 38 0.59 3.26 5.78
N LYS A 39 -0.39 4.13 5.52
CA LYS A 39 -1.77 3.94 5.98
C LYS A 39 -2.48 2.92 5.10
N VAL A 40 -2.46 1.65 5.51
CA VAL A 40 -3.04 0.54 4.74
C VAL A 40 -4.39 0.11 5.31
N LEU A 41 -5.37 -0.14 4.45
CA LEU A 41 -6.62 -0.83 4.76
C LEU A 41 -6.73 -2.10 3.93
N TYR A 42 -6.91 -3.25 4.59
CA TYR A 42 -7.21 -4.50 3.93
C TYR A 42 -8.71 -4.62 3.70
N ILE A 43 -9.11 -4.66 2.43
CA ILE A 43 -10.52 -4.70 2.04
C ILE A 43 -10.93 -6.15 1.81
N THR A 44 -12.03 -6.53 2.46
CA THR A 44 -12.68 -7.82 2.29
C THR A 44 -13.94 -7.67 1.43
N ARG A 45 -14.48 -8.79 0.92
CA ARG A 45 -15.76 -8.80 0.20
C ARG A 45 -16.92 -8.23 1.03
N THR A 46 -16.90 -8.47 2.33
CA THR A 46 -17.95 -8.06 3.28
C THR A 46 -17.72 -6.65 3.84
N SER A 47 -16.66 -5.96 3.43
CA SER A 47 -16.39 -4.59 3.90
C SER A 47 -17.54 -3.65 3.52
N PRO A 48 -18.20 -3.00 4.48
CA PRO A 48 -19.32 -2.10 4.20
C PRO A 48 -18.82 -0.82 3.51
N PHE A 49 -19.59 -0.30 2.56
CA PHE A 49 -19.12 0.75 1.66
C PHE A 49 -18.90 2.07 2.41
N ILE A 50 -19.98 2.62 2.95
CA ILE A 50 -20.00 3.92 3.61
C ILE A 50 -19.05 4.00 4.82
N PRO A 51 -19.00 3.01 5.73
CA PRO A 51 -18.05 3.02 6.84
C PRO A 51 -16.59 3.00 6.36
N THR A 52 -16.29 2.27 5.28
CA THR A 52 -14.96 2.27 4.69
C THR A 52 -14.61 3.62 4.09
N CYS A 53 -15.53 4.27 3.37
CA CYS A 53 -15.35 5.64 2.87
C CYS A 53 -15.04 6.63 4.00
N LYS A 54 -15.80 6.59 5.10
CA LYS A 54 -15.57 7.44 6.28
C LYS A 54 -14.19 7.19 6.89
N ARG A 55 -13.76 5.92 6.96
CA ARG A 55 -12.44 5.54 7.47
C ARG A 55 -11.30 6.07 6.60
N ILE A 56 -11.44 5.99 5.27
CA ILE A 56 -10.48 6.55 4.33
C ILE A 56 -10.37 8.07 4.51
N ARG A 57 -11.51 8.77 4.54
CA ARG A 57 -11.54 10.23 4.79
C ARG A 57 -10.88 10.62 6.11
N ALA A 58 -11.13 9.86 7.19
CA ALA A 58 -10.49 10.11 8.48
C ALA A 58 -8.96 9.98 8.40
N LEU A 59 -8.44 8.97 7.68
CA LEU A 59 -7.01 8.78 7.49
C LEU A 59 -6.37 9.88 6.63
N LEU A 60 -7.04 10.31 5.55
CA LEU A 60 -6.61 11.45 4.73
C LEU A 60 -6.58 12.76 5.53
N ALA A 61 -7.59 13.00 6.37
CA ALA A 61 -7.61 14.17 7.25
C ALA A 61 -6.43 14.17 8.23
N GLN A 62 -6.03 13.00 8.75
CA GLN A 62 -4.82 12.90 9.60
C GLN A 62 -3.55 13.18 8.80
N THR A 63 -3.48 12.75 7.54
CA THR A 63 -2.36 13.08 6.64
C THR A 63 -2.26 14.60 6.45
N GLN A 64 -3.39 15.26 6.15
CA GLN A 64 -3.42 16.70 5.94
C GLN A 64 -2.99 17.48 7.19
N ARG A 65 -3.48 17.08 8.37
CA ARG A 65 -3.08 17.68 9.65
C ARG A 65 -1.58 17.57 9.88
N ARG A 66 -1.00 16.40 9.61
CA ARG A 66 0.45 16.20 9.73
C ARG A 66 1.21 17.08 8.75
N ALA A 67 0.78 17.16 7.49
CA ALA A 67 1.42 18.03 6.51
C ALA A 67 1.39 19.50 6.96
N ALA A 68 0.28 19.96 7.54
CA ALA A 68 0.16 21.30 8.11
C ALA A 68 1.06 21.52 9.33
N GLN A 69 1.19 20.53 10.21
CA GLN A 69 2.09 20.57 11.37
C GLN A 69 3.56 20.60 10.95
N SER A 70 3.98 19.75 10.02
CA SER A 70 5.35 19.77 9.50
C SER A 70 5.66 21.11 8.82
N ALA A 71 4.70 21.68 8.07
CA ALA A 71 4.86 22.99 7.46
C ALA A 71 4.93 24.14 8.49
N SER A 72 4.25 24.03 9.63
CA SER A 72 4.29 25.04 10.69
C SER A 72 5.55 24.93 11.56
N GLU A 73 6.06 23.72 11.82
CA GLU A 73 7.33 23.51 12.53
C GLU A 73 8.51 24.11 11.76
N VAL A 74 8.56 23.92 10.44
CA VAL A 74 9.57 24.54 9.57
C VAL A 74 9.50 26.07 9.66
N ARG A 75 8.30 26.66 9.74
CA ARG A 75 8.11 28.11 9.92
C ARG A 75 8.45 28.57 11.34
N GLY A 76 8.23 27.75 12.35
CA GLY A 76 8.49 28.04 13.76
C GLY A 76 9.97 28.09 14.12
N ARG A 77 10.81 27.24 13.50
CA ARG A 77 12.28 27.31 13.64
C ARG A 77 12.89 28.61 13.12
N GLY A 78 12.18 29.33 12.24
CA GLY A 78 12.59 30.64 11.73
C GLY A 78 12.24 31.83 12.63
N ARG A 79 11.45 31.65 13.70
CA ARG A 79 10.98 32.77 14.55
C ARG A 79 11.97 33.19 15.65
N GLY A 80 13.05 32.43 15.84
CA GLY A 80 14.16 32.77 16.75
C GLY A 80 15.14 33.80 16.19
N SER A 81 15.12 34.06 14.88
CA SER A 81 15.93 35.11 14.24
C SER A 81 15.01 36.25 13.81
N ARG A 82 14.91 37.28 14.64
CA ARG A 82 14.22 38.52 14.28
C ARG A 82 14.95 39.15 13.09
N GLY A 83 14.32 39.09 11.93
CA GLY A 83 14.50 40.08 10.86
C GLY A 83 15.58 39.78 9.82
N ARG A 84 15.27 38.94 8.84
CA ARG A 84 15.59 39.29 7.45
C ARG A 84 14.68 38.53 6.48
N GLY A 85 14.23 39.25 5.46
CA GLY A 85 13.15 38.86 4.56
C GLY A 85 13.29 37.46 3.99
N ARG A 86 12.17 36.76 4.04
CA ARG A 86 11.84 35.54 3.30
C ARG A 86 11.66 35.88 1.80
N GLY A 87 12.70 36.42 1.20
CA GLY A 87 12.83 36.62 -0.24
C GLY A 87 13.87 35.64 -0.78
N GLN A 88 13.82 35.39 -2.08
CA GLN A 88 14.88 34.74 -2.86
C GLN A 88 16.25 35.25 -2.37
N LEU A 89 17.19 34.36 -2.05
CA LEU A 89 18.52 34.77 -1.62
C LEU A 89 19.15 35.60 -2.75
N GLU A 90 19.28 36.90 -2.54
CA GLU A 90 19.94 37.79 -3.48
C GLU A 90 21.45 37.73 -3.27
N ALA A 91 22.21 37.67 -4.35
CA ALA A 91 23.68 37.69 -4.33
C ALA A 91 24.21 39.09 -3.99
N ASN A 92 23.91 39.57 -2.79
CA ASN A 92 24.25 40.92 -2.30
C ASN A 92 25.48 40.94 -1.39
N GLY A 93 26.27 39.85 -1.37
CA GLY A 93 27.50 39.71 -0.59
C GLY A 93 27.31 39.56 0.92
N ARG A 94 26.07 39.46 1.42
CA ARG A 94 25.75 39.31 2.86
C ARG A 94 25.34 37.89 3.26
N LEU A 95 25.56 36.91 2.38
CA LEU A 95 25.20 35.52 2.61
C LEU A 95 26.23 34.86 3.51
N SER A 96 25.78 34.22 4.59
CA SER A 96 26.65 33.34 5.37
C SER A 96 26.73 31.95 4.74
N ALA A 97 27.81 31.20 5.03
CA ALA A 97 27.94 29.82 4.59
C ALA A 97 26.75 28.96 5.06
N ALA A 98 26.23 29.22 6.27
CA ALA A 98 25.06 28.55 6.81
C ALA A 98 23.77 28.81 6.01
N ASP A 99 23.56 30.02 5.51
CA ASP A 99 22.39 30.36 4.68
C ASP A 99 22.43 29.65 3.32
N VAL A 100 23.63 29.57 2.73
CA VAL A 100 23.88 28.87 1.46
C VAL A 100 23.68 27.37 1.63
N GLU A 101 24.25 26.77 2.69
CA GLU A 101 24.06 25.35 3.00
C GLU A 101 22.60 24.98 3.26
N ALA A 102 21.87 25.80 4.03
CA ALA A 102 20.46 25.58 4.30
C ALA A 102 19.60 25.64 3.02
N SER A 103 19.88 26.58 2.12
CA SER A 103 19.16 26.72 0.85
C SER A 103 19.48 25.58 -0.13
N ILE A 104 20.74 25.15 -0.22
CA ILE A 104 21.14 24.01 -1.04
C ILE A 104 20.50 22.72 -0.51
N ALA A 105 20.47 22.52 0.82
CA ALA A 105 19.81 21.37 1.43
C ALA A 105 18.29 21.37 1.18
N GLU A 106 17.62 22.52 1.29
CA GLU A 106 16.19 22.66 0.96
C GLU A 106 15.92 22.41 -0.54
N GLY A 107 16.75 22.95 -1.42
CA GLY A 107 16.66 22.75 -2.87
C GLY A 107 16.90 21.31 -3.30
N ALA A 108 17.90 20.65 -2.71
CA ALA A 108 18.21 19.24 -2.95
C ALA A 108 17.09 18.32 -2.44
N GLY A 109 16.47 18.64 -1.31
CA GLY A 109 15.30 17.93 -0.79
C GLY A 109 14.08 18.00 -1.72
N ARG A 110 13.83 19.18 -2.33
CA ARG A 110 12.75 19.36 -3.32
C ARG A 110 13.03 18.66 -4.65
N ALA A 111 14.30 18.58 -5.09
CA ALA A 111 14.65 17.96 -6.37
C ALA A 111 14.69 16.43 -6.29
N ARG A 112 15.16 15.87 -5.17
CA ARG A 112 15.27 14.41 -4.97
C ARG A 112 13.92 13.77 -4.60
N GLY A 113 13.09 14.46 -3.81
CA GLY A 113 11.73 14.00 -3.46
C GLY A 113 10.72 14.02 -4.63
N LYS A 114 11.09 14.57 -5.79
CA LYS A 114 10.20 14.69 -6.95
C LYS A 114 10.42 13.60 -8.01
N ARG A 115 11.51 12.81 -7.93
CA ARG A 115 11.93 11.90 -9.01
C ARG A 115 11.73 10.40 -8.77
N GLU A 116 11.56 9.92 -7.54
CA GLU A 116 11.36 8.47 -7.28
C GLU A 116 9.97 8.07 -6.77
N THR A 117 9.13 9.04 -6.38
CA THR A 117 7.72 8.80 -6.03
C THR A 117 6.94 9.97 -6.61
N GLY A 118 6.05 9.72 -7.56
CA GLY A 118 5.34 10.78 -8.28
C GLY A 118 4.53 11.70 -7.37
N GLY A 119 5.14 12.77 -6.88
CA GLY A 119 4.56 14.08 -6.53
C GLY A 119 3.27 14.16 -5.71
N GLY A 120 2.84 13.11 -5.01
CA GLY A 120 1.67 13.11 -4.14
C GLY A 120 2.10 13.12 -2.68
N GLY A 121 1.38 13.82 -1.82
CA GLY A 121 1.56 13.70 -0.38
C GLY A 121 1.32 12.26 0.11
N GLU A 122 1.33 12.05 1.42
CA GLU A 122 1.03 10.74 1.97
C GLU A 122 -0.35 10.21 1.52
N GLU A 123 -0.40 8.95 1.10
CA GLU A 123 -1.58 8.30 0.53
C GLU A 123 -2.12 7.21 1.49
N VAL A 124 -3.40 6.90 1.33
CA VAL A 124 -4.06 5.74 1.95
C VAL A 124 -4.13 4.60 0.93
N TYR A 125 -3.64 3.43 1.31
CA TYR A 125 -3.55 2.25 0.44
C TYR A 125 -4.64 1.24 0.79
N LEU A 126 -5.48 0.90 -0.18
CA LEU A 126 -6.46 -0.17 -0.07
C LEU A 126 -5.89 -1.43 -0.72
N LYS A 127 -5.65 -2.48 0.06
CA LYS A 127 -5.17 -3.76 -0.43
C LYS A 127 -6.32 -4.76 -0.49
N ALA A 128 -6.53 -5.36 -1.66
CA ALA A 128 -7.58 -6.35 -1.88
C ALA A 128 -7.08 -7.52 -2.74
N THR A 129 -7.69 -8.69 -2.53
CA THR A 129 -7.38 -9.91 -3.28
C THR A 129 -8.65 -10.62 -3.73
N GLY A 130 -8.61 -11.29 -4.88
CA GLY A 130 -9.69 -12.14 -5.38
C GLY A 130 -11.07 -11.46 -5.37
N ARG A 131 -12.06 -12.06 -4.69
CA ARG A 131 -13.45 -11.56 -4.63
C ARG A 131 -13.62 -10.18 -3.98
N ALA A 132 -12.60 -9.66 -3.29
CA ALA A 132 -12.64 -8.33 -2.70
C ALA A 132 -12.20 -7.22 -3.67
N ILE A 133 -11.63 -7.57 -4.83
CA ILE A 133 -11.13 -6.60 -5.82
C ILE A 133 -12.23 -5.64 -6.30
N PRO A 134 -13.43 -6.11 -6.71
CA PRO A 134 -14.49 -5.20 -7.15
C PRO A 134 -14.83 -4.15 -6.10
N ARG A 135 -14.88 -4.57 -4.82
CA ARG A 135 -15.17 -3.68 -3.70
C ARG A 135 -14.11 -2.59 -3.50
N ALA A 136 -12.83 -2.93 -3.66
CA ALA A 136 -11.76 -1.94 -3.58
C ALA A 136 -11.78 -0.95 -4.75
N LEU A 137 -12.12 -1.41 -5.95
CA LEU A 137 -12.26 -0.56 -7.13
C LEU A 137 -13.48 0.36 -7.03
N GLU A 138 -14.63 -0.11 -6.53
CA GLU A 138 -15.80 0.73 -6.24
C GLU A 138 -15.45 1.90 -5.30
N LEU A 139 -14.70 1.61 -4.24
CA LEU A 139 -14.20 2.63 -3.32
C LEU A 139 -13.28 3.61 -4.06
N GLY A 140 -12.34 3.11 -4.87
CA GLY A 140 -11.47 3.94 -5.71
C GLY A 140 -12.25 4.89 -6.63
N VAL A 141 -13.24 4.38 -7.36
CA VAL A 141 -14.10 5.18 -8.25
C VAL A 141 -14.85 6.28 -7.48
N LYS A 142 -15.34 5.98 -6.28
CA LYS A 142 -16.01 6.99 -5.45
C LYS A 142 -15.08 8.15 -5.08
N PHE A 143 -13.80 7.89 -4.81
CA PHE A 143 -12.82 8.95 -4.49
C PHE A 143 -12.25 9.61 -5.74
N GLN A 144 -12.24 8.91 -6.88
CA GLN A 144 -11.87 9.48 -8.17
C GLN A 144 -12.86 10.57 -8.62
N GLY A 145 -14.14 10.43 -8.27
CA GLY A 145 -15.17 11.44 -8.54
C GLY A 145 -15.16 12.64 -7.59
N GLU A 146 -14.21 12.73 -6.66
CA GLU A 146 -14.05 13.88 -5.77
C GLU A 146 -12.88 14.76 -6.23
N ASP A 147 -13.07 16.08 -6.23
CA ASP A 147 -12.09 17.03 -6.77
C ASP A 147 -10.80 17.13 -5.95
N ASP A 148 -10.84 16.68 -4.70
CA ASP A 148 -9.76 16.79 -3.71
C ASP A 148 -8.94 15.51 -3.55
N CYS A 149 -9.15 14.51 -4.42
CA CYS A 149 -8.51 13.22 -4.29
C CYS A 149 -7.82 12.78 -5.60
N ARG A 150 -6.65 12.15 -5.46
CA ARG A 150 -5.93 11.47 -6.55
C ARG A 150 -5.95 9.98 -6.29
N VAL A 151 -6.36 9.20 -7.30
CA VAL A 151 -6.45 7.74 -7.20
C VAL A 151 -5.49 7.08 -8.18
N ARG A 152 -4.69 6.14 -7.69
CA ARG A 152 -3.81 5.29 -8.49
C ARG A 152 -4.09 3.82 -8.20
N VAL A 153 -3.99 2.98 -9.22
CA VAL A 153 -4.26 1.54 -9.10
C VAL A 153 -3.02 0.76 -9.55
N GLU A 154 -2.59 -0.17 -8.71
CA GLU A 154 -1.51 -1.09 -9.01
C GLU A 154 -2.04 -2.53 -8.94
N MET A 155 -1.74 -3.30 -9.98
CA MET A 155 -2.10 -4.71 -10.09
C MET A 155 -0.91 -5.58 -9.70
N GLY A 156 -1.17 -6.65 -8.97
CA GLY A 156 -0.14 -7.58 -8.52
C GLY A 156 -0.65 -9.01 -8.38
N ARG A 157 0.22 -9.86 -7.84
CA ARG A 157 -0.09 -11.24 -7.48
C ARG A 157 0.51 -11.57 -6.12
N VAL A 158 -0.18 -12.43 -5.37
CA VAL A 158 0.28 -13.02 -4.12
C VAL A 158 0.19 -14.53 -4.23
N GLN A 159 1.16 -15.23 -3.65
CA GLN A 159 1.17 -16.68 -3.55
C GLN A 159 0.83 -17.07 -2.11
N ALA A 160 -0.10 -18.00 -1.96
CA ALA A 160 -0.43 -18.64 -0.69
C ALA A 160 -0.06 -20.11 -0.77
N ILE A 161 0.32 -20.71 0.35
CA ILE A 161 0.46 -22.16 0.47
C ILE A 161 -0.84 -22.67 1.06
N ASP A 162 -1.52 -23.58 0.38
CA ASP A 162 -2.68 -24.31 0.91
C ASP A 162 -2.25 -25.75 1.23
N ASP A 163 -2.93 -26.37 2.18
CA ASP A 163 -2.70 -27.76 2.58
C ASP A 163 -3.60 -28.70 1.75
N VAL A 164 -3.10 -29.90 1.47
CA VAL A 164 -3.82 -30.95 0.76
C VAL A 164 -3.97 -32.14 1.69
N GLU A 165 -5.21 -32.47 2.03
CA GLU A 165 -5.56 -33.59 2.90
C GLU A 165 -6.29 -34.66 2.08
N MET A 166 -5.91 -35.93 2.24
CA MET A 166 -6.58 -37.05 1.59
C MET A 166 -7.69 -37.57 2.51
N GLN A 167 -8.92 -37.66 2.00
CA GLN A 167 -9.96 -38.39 2.69
C GLN A 167 -9.83 -39.90 2.45
N PRO A 168 -10.08 -40.74 3.47
CA PRO A 168 -10.17 -42.18 3.28
C PRO A 168 -11.31 -42.48 2.30
N SER A 169 -11.06 -43.36 1.33
CA SER A 169 -12.06 -43.89 0.42
C SER A 169 -13.13 -44.66 1.23
N PRO A 170 -14.43 -44.56 0.88
CA PRO A 170 -15.50 -45.28 1.58
C PRO A 170 -15.36 -46.81 1.48
N ASP A 171 -14.58 -47.29 0.51
CA ASP A 171 -14.42 -48.72 0.22
C ASP A 171 -13.21 -49.36 0.92
N GLY A 172 -12.45 -48.61 1.75
CA GLY A 172 -11.38 -49.18 2.58
C GLY A 172 -10.18 -49.75 1.82
N GLU A 173 -10.21 -49.74 0.48
CA GLU A 173 -9.10 -50.10 -0.37
C GLU A 173 -8.03 -49.01 -0.30
N PRO A 174 -6.78 -49.32 0.09
CA PRO A 174 -5.67 -48.40 -0.05
C PRO A 174 -5.42 -48.20 -1.55
N GLU A 175 -6.03 -47.16 -2.12
CA GLU A 175 -5.68 -46.71 -3.45
C GLU A 175 -4.20 -46.30 -3.41
N ASP A 176 -3.41 -47.00 -4.23
CA ASP A 176 -1.98 -46.86 -4.48
C ASP A 176 -1.46 -45.50 -4.01
N GLU A 177 -0.65 -45.51 -2.95
CA GLU A 177 0.09 -44.36 -2.44
C GLU A 177 1.03 -43.90 -3.57
N GLY A 178 0.50 -43.14 -4.52
CA GLY A 178 1.33 -42.46 -5.51
C GLY A 178 2.26 -41.54 -4.73
N GLU A 179 3.52 -41.96 -4.59
CA GLU A 179 4.63 -41.33 -3.83
C GLU A 179 4.86 -39.84 -4.16
N ASP A 180 4.12 -39.29 -5.13
CA ASP A 180 4.24 -37.94 -5.68
C ASP A 180 3.11 -36.97 -5.28
N MET A 181 2.23 -37.31 -4.31
CA MET A 181 1.19 -36.36 -3.87
C MET A 181 1.80 -35.26 -3.00
N PRO A 182 1.70 -33.97 -3.40
CA PRO A 182 2.24 -32.91 -2.58
C PRO A 182 1.31 -32.61 -1.40
N GLU A 183 1.84 -32.71 -0.18
CA GLU A 183 1.16 -32.29 1.06
C GLU A 183 0.67 -30.83 1.00
N THR A 184 1.33 -29.99 0.20
CA THR A 184 1.00 -28.56 0.08
C THR A 184 0.93 -28.09 -1.37
N ARG A 185 0.02 -27.14 -1.63
CA ARG A 185 -0.22 -26.58 -2.96
C ARG A 185 -0.21 -25.06 -2.94
N ILE A 186 0.70 -24.47 -3.74
CA ILE A 186 0.72 -23.02 -3.98
C ILE A 186 -0.54 -22.50 -4.74
N ARG A 187 -1.35 -21.67 -4.10
CA ARG A 187 -2.42 -20.91 -4.74
C ARG A 187 -1.92 -19.53 -5.13
N VAL A 188 -2.00 -19.19 -6.41
CA VAL A 188 -1.72 -17.84 -6.91
C VAL A 188 -3.02 -17.04 -6.94
N LEU A 189 -3.00 -15.85 -6.35
CA LEU A 189 -4.13 -14.92 -6.30
C LEU A 189 -3.75 -13.59 -6.93
N SER A 190 -4.65 -13.01 -7.71
CA SER A 190 -4.54 -11.63 -8.16
C SER A 190 -4.80 -10.67 -7.00
N THR A 191 -4.03 -9.59 -6.95
CA THR A 191 -4.14 -8.55 -5.94
C THR A 191 -4.23 -7.18 -6.57
N VAL A 192 -4.91 -6.26 -5.91
CA VAL A 192 -5.00 -4.85 -6.30
C VAL A 192 -4.65 -3.99 -5.11
N THR A 193 -3.83 -2.97 -5.37
CA THR A 193 -3.57 -1.87 -4.44
C THR A 193 -4.16 -0.60 -5.05
N VAL A 194 -5.19 -0.04 -4.42
CA VAL A 194 -5.74 1.27 -4.77
C VAL A 194 -5.15 2.28 -3.80
N SER A 195 -4.37 3.24 -4.29
CA SER A 195 -3.85 4.32 -3.46
C SER A 195 -4.64 5.60 -3.68
N ILE A 196 -4.98 6.26 -2.58
CA ILE A 196 -5.81 7.47 -2.55
C ILE A 196 -5.01 8.54 -1.80
N GLY A 197 -4.65 9.61 -2.50
CA GLY A 197 -3.99 10.79 -1.94
C GLY A 197 -4.88 12.03 -2.02
N LEU A 198 -4.50 13.09 -1.30
CA LEU A 198 -5.01 14.45 -1.49
C LEU A 198 -4.21 15.18 -2.57
#